data_AF-A0A1V4RU07-F1
#
_entry.id   AF-A0A1V4RU07-F1
#
_cell.length_a   1.000
_cell.length_b   1.000
_cell.length_c   1.000
_cell.angle_alpha   90.00
_cell.angle_beta   90.00
_cell.angle_gamma   90.00
#
_symmetry.space_group_name_H-M   'P 1'
#
loop_
_entity.id
_entity.type
_entity.pdbx_description
1 polymer ?
#
loop_
_entity_poly.entity_id
_entity_poly.type
_entity_poly.pdbx_seq_one_letter_code
_entity_poly.pdbx_strand_id
1 'polypeptide(L)'
;INRAFHLFKQKLHEVELLIGYEGNAFAFTGNVEEDLLSITAVHPMREDAVEQFLQRAGSGWNIVERLIRQGKLIESVFQGNKFYLRKLKRGEKAA
;
A
#
# COMPACT_ATOMS: atom_id res chain seq x y z
N ILE A 1 -12.01 22.63 -7.86
CA ILE A 1 -11.45 21.62 -6.93
C ILE A 1 -9.94 21.69 -7.06
N ASN A 2 -9.17 21.85 -5.96
CA ASN A 2 -7.70 22.07 -5.85
C ASN A 2 -7.17 23.52 -5.59
N ARG A 3 -8.01 24.48 -5.14
CA ARG A 3 -7.60 25.90 -4.97
C ARG A 3 -6.38 26.11 -4.06
N ALA A 4 -6.24 25.32 -3.00
CA ALA A 4 -5.09 25.38 -2.10
C ALA A 4 -3.77 25.07 -2.84
N PHE A 5 -3.74 24.05 -3.69
CA PHE A 5 -2.58 23.71 -4.52
C PHE A 5 -2.16 24.89 -5.40
N HIS A 6 -3.12 25.55 -6.08
CA HIS A 6 -2.81 26.70 -6.93
C HIS A 6 -2.29 27.91 -6.15
N LEU A 7 -2.83 28.17 -4.95
CA LEU A 7 -2.35 29.25 -4.08
C LEU A 7 -0.92 28.98 -3.59
N PHE A 8 -0.63 27.74 -3.16
CA PHE A 8 0.70 27.38 -2.71
C PHE A 8 1.73 27.38 -3.84
N LYS A 9 1.36 26.91 -5.05
CA LYS A 9 2.24 26.89 -6.22
C LYS A 9 2.71 28.28 -6.66
N GLN A 10 1.99 29.34 -6.28
CA GLN A 10 2.42 30.73 -6.53
C GLN A 10 3.47 31.23 -5.55
N LYS A 11 3.62 30.58 -4.39
CA LYS A 11 4.47 31.04 -3.28
C LYS A 11 5.64 30.10 -2.97
N LEU A 12 5.52 28.83 -3.35
CA LEU A 12 6.50 27.79 -3.08
C LEU A 12 7.02 27.22 -4.40
N HIS A 13 8.31 26.87 -4.40
CA HIS A 13 8.99 26.37 -5.60
C HIS A 13 8.52 24.95 -5.97
N GLU A 14 8.22 24.12 -4.97
CA GLU A 14 7.76 22.75 -5.15
C GLU A 14 6.46 22.53 -4.36
N VAL A 15 5.40 22.19 -5.09
CA VAL A 15 4.08 21.86 -4.53
C VAL A 15 3.51 20.70 -5.34
N GLU A 16 3.09 19.65 -4.66
CA GLU A 16 2.51 18.45 -5.27
C GLU A 16 1.03 18.29 -4.90
N LEU A 17 0.26 17.68 -5.80
CA LEU A 17 -1.12 17.27 -5.56
C LEU A 17 -1.19 15.74 -5.46
N LEU A 18 -1.25 15.23 -4.22
CA LEU A 18 -1.25 13.79 -3.89
C LEU A 18 -2.59 13.08 -4.18
N ILE A 19 -3.20 13.36 -5.33
CA ILE A 19 -4.42 12.68 -5.82
C ILE A 19 -4.11 11.59 -6.84
N GLY A 20 -2.85 11.53 -7.30
CA GLY A 20 -2.35 10.53 -8.23
C GLY A 20 -1.80 9.31 -7.51
N TYR A 21 -1.25 8.40 -8.30
CA TYR A 21 -0.56 7.23 -7.77
C TYR A 21 0.80 7.63 -7.17
N GLU A 22 1.04 7.21 -5.92
CA GLU A 22 2.25 7.55 -5.14
C GLU A 22 3.54 6.84 -5.59
N GLY A 23 3.42 5.80 -6.44
CA GLY A 23 4.56 5.01 -6.91
C GLY A 23 4.80 3.72 -6.11
N ASN A 24 5.91 3.04 -6.39
CA ASN A 24 6.23 1.70 -5.84
C ASN A 24 7.39 1.71 -4.84
N ALA A 25 7.77 2.89 -4.35
CA ALA A 25 8.95 3.11 -3.51
C ALA A 25 8.73 2.70 -2.05
N PHE A 26 8.43 1.43 -1.81
CA PHE A 26 8.31 0.85 -0.48
C PHE A 26 9.68 0.44 0.08
N ALA A 27 9.91 0.71 1.37
CA ALA A 27 11.11 0.30 2.09
C ALA A 27 11.07 -1.20 2.42
N PHE A 28 12.25 -1.82 2.48
CA PHE A 28 12.43 -3.23 2.83
C PHE A 28 13.48 -3.33 3.94
N THR A 29 13.12 -3.97 5.05
CA THR A 29 13.96 -4.09 6.26
C THR A 29 14.69 -5.44 6.34
N GLY A 30 14.32 -6.41 5.49
CA GLY A 30 14.84 -7.78 5.51
C GLY A 30 13.78 -8.83 5.83
N ASN A 31 12.63 -8.44 6.40
CA ASN A 31 11.53 -9.35 6.70
C ASN A 31 10.31 -9.06 5.81
N VAL A 32 10.20 -9.79 4.71
CA VAL A 32 9.18 -9.57 3.66
C VAL A 32 7.76 -9.64 4.20
N GLU A 33 7.46 -10.61 5.07
CA GLU A 33 6.12 -10.80 5.61
C GLU A 33 5.73 -9.64 6.55
N GLU A 34 6.64 -9.25 7.43
CA GLU A 34 6.42 -8.17 8.38
C GLU A 34 6.33 -6.80 7.70
N ASP A 35 7.20 -6.55 6.73
CA ASP A 35 7.22 -5.31 5.94
C ASP A 35 5.92 -5.17 5.15
N LEU A 36 5.51 -6.23 4.44
CA LEU A 36 4.29 -6.21 3.64
C LEU A 36 3.06 -5.97 4.52
N LEU A 37 2.97 -6.61 5.70
CA LEU A 37 1.89 -6.39 6.65
C LEU A 37 1.94 -5.01 7.32
N SER A 38 3.13 -4.43 7.50
CA SER A 38 3.27 -3.10 8.11
C SER A 38 2.89 -2.00 7.12
N ILE A 39 3.34 -2.10 5.87
CA ILE A 39 2.95 -1.19 4.78
C ILE A 39 1.44 -1.28 4.57
N THR A 40 0.91 -2.50 4.39
CA THR A 40 -0.52 -2.71 4.09
C THR A 40 -1.47 -2.42 5.26
N ALA A 41 -0.95 -2.17 6.46
CA ALA A 41 -1.73 -1.71 7.60
C ALA A 41 -2.21 -0.26 7.44
N VAL A 42 -1.43 0.55 6.72
CA VAL A 42 -1.66 1.99 6.55
C VAL A 42 -1.94 2.37 5.10
N HIS A 43 -1.47 1.57 4.13
CA HIS A 43 -1.61 1.86 2.70
C HIS A 43 -1.94 0.59 1.87
N PRO A 44 -3.04 0.54 1.10
CA PRO A 44 -3.28 -0.54 0.16
C PRO A 44 -2.16 -0.63 -0.89
N MET A 45 -1.51 -1.77 -1.05
CA MET A 45 -0.50 -1.95 -2.10
C MET A 45 -1.13 -2.46 -3.39
N ARG A 46 -0.87 -1.81 -4.53
CA ARG A 46 -1.29 -2.31 -5.85
C ARG A 46 -0.48 -3.55 -6.24
N GLU A 47 -1.05 -4.43 -7.06
CA GLU A 47 -0.42 -5.71 -7.47
C GLU A 47 0.99 -5.57 -8.04
N ASP A 48 1.20 -4.63 -8.95
CA ASP A 48 2.53 -4.34 -9.54
C ASP A 48 3.53 -3.81 -8.49
N ALA A 49 3.05 -3.08 -7.49
CA ALA A 49 3.88 -2.61 -6.39
C ALA A 49 4.31 -3.75 -5.46
N VAL A 50 3.40 -4.70 -5.19
CA VAL A 50 3.71 -5.92 -4.46
C VAL A 50 4.71 -6.76 -5.24
N GLU A 51 4.53 -6.91 -6.55
CA GLU A 51 5.44 -7.67 -7.40
C GLU A 51 6.86 -7.09 -7.38
N GLN A 52 6.99 -5.77 -7.57
CA GLN A 52 8.29 -5.09 -7.50
C GLN A 52 8.91 -5.12 -6.09
N PHE A 53 8.10 -5.09 -5.04
CA PHE A 53 8.57 -5.24 -3.67
C PHE A 53 9.15 -6.64 -3.43
N LEU A 54 8.43 -7.69 -3.85
CA LEU A 54 8.88 -9.08 -3.72
C LEU A 54 10.14 -9.37 -4.53
N GLN A 55 10.21 -8.86 -5.77
CA GLN A 55 11.41 -8.98 -6.62
C GLN A 55 12.64 -8.35 -5.94
N ARG A 56 12.50 -7.13 -5.39
CA ARG A 56 13.60 -6.47 -4.64
C ARG A 56 14.01 -7.26 -3.41
N ALA A 57 13.07 -7.94 -2.77
CA ALA A 57 13.33 -8.79 -1.61
C ALA A 57 13.77 -10.22 -1.96
N GLY A 58 13.95 -10.56 -3.25
CA GLY A 58 14.32 -11.90 -3.69
C GLY A 58 13.30 -12.98 -3.31
N SER A 59 12.03 -12.61 -3.19
CA SER A 59 10.96 -13.45 -2.67
C SER A 59 9.86 -13.70 -3.71
N GLY A 60 9.13 -14.81 -3.53
CA GLY A 60 8.07 -15.23 -4.44
C GLY A 60 6.67 -14.76 -4.01
N TRP A 61 5.74 -14.83 -4.96
CA TRP A 61 4.32 -14.51 -4.75
C TRP A 61 3.62 -15.45 -3.75
N ASN A 62 4.18 -16.64 -3.52
CA ASN A 62 3.71 -17.61 -2.54
C ASN A 62 3.54 -17.04 -1.11
N ILE A 63 4.31 -16.00 -0.76
CA ILE A 63 4.16 -15.29 0.52
C ILE A 63 2.80 -14.58 0.59
N VAL A 64 2.42 -13.87 -0.47
CA VAL A 64 1.13 -13.15 -0.56
C VAL A 64 -0.04 -14.13 -0.46
N GLU A 65 0.02 -15.22 -1.23
CA GLU A 65 -1.00 -16.28 -1.19
C GLU A 65 -1.13 -16.92 0.19
N ARG A 66 0.00 -17.16 0.88
CA ARG A 66 0.01 -17.65 2.26
C ARG A 66 -0.67 -16.67 3.21
N LEU A 67 -0.35 -15.37 3.08
CA LEU A 67 -0.93 -14.32 3.92
C LEU A 67 -2.43 -14.13 3.71
N ILE A 68 -2.91 -14.26 2.47
CA ILE A 68 -4.33 -14.25 2.15
C ILE A 68 -5.03 -15.46 2.77
N ARG A 69 -4.46 -16.68 2.61
CA ARG A 69 -5.02 -17.91 3.23
C ARG A 69 -5.06 -17.85 4.75
N GLN A 70 -4.05 -17.22 5.37
CA GLN A 70 -4.03 -16.97 6.82
C GLN A 70 -5.00 -15.85 7.25
N GLY A 71 -5.64 -15.17 6.31
CA GLY A 71 -6.53 -14.05 6.57
C GLY A 71 -5.80 -12.82 7.12
N LYS A 72 -4.49 -12.69 6.90
CA LYS A 72 -3.72 -11.49 7.29
C LYS A 72 -3.77 -10.41 6.21
N LEU A 73 -3.92 -10.80 4.94
CA LEU A 73 -4.16 -9.93 3.80
C LEU A 73 -5.54 -10.17 3.17
N ILE A 74 -6.05 -9.16 2.49
CA ILE A 74 -7.26 -9.19 1.67
C ILE A 74 -6.91 -8.62 0.29
N GLU A 75 -7.39 -9.28 -0.76
CA GLU A 75 -7.39 -8.75 -2.13
C GLU A 75 -8.68 -7.95 -2.36
N SER A 76 -8.56 -6.79 -3.00
CA SER A 76 -9.69 -5.93 -3.41
C SER A 76 -9.43 -5.37 -4.81
N VAL A 77 -10.49 -5.14 -5.58
CA VAL A 77 -10.38 -4.56 -6.92
C VAL A 77 -11.00 -3.17 -6.91
N PHE A 78 -10.24 -2.17 -7.37
CA PHE A 78 -10.69 -0.80 -7.50
C PHE A 78 -10.20 -0.21 -8.83
N GLN A 79 -11.12 0.36 -9.61
CA GLN A 79 -10.82 0.95 -10.92
C GLN A 79 -9.98 0.03 -11.84
N GLY A 80 -10.31 -1.27 -11.87
CA GLY A 80 -9.62 -2.27 -12.69
C GLY A 80 -8.24 -2.70 -12.17
N ASN A 81 -7.80 -2.18 -11.03
CA ASN A 81 -6.53 -2.54 -10.41
C ASN A 81 -6.78 -3.38 -9.15
N LYS A 82 -5.93 -4.39 -8.93
CA LYS A 82 -5.93 -5.19 -7.70
C LYS A 82 -5.08 -4.53 -6.64
N PHE A 83 -5.60 -4.53 -5.42
CA PHE A 83 -4.96 -4.00 -4.23
C PHE A 83 -4.95 -5.04 -3.11
N TYR A 84 -3.87 -5.06 -2.34
CA TYR A 84 -3.64 -5.93 -1.21
C TYR A 84 -3.62 -5.08 0.06
N LEU A 85 -4.50 -5.43 1.00
CA LEU A 85 -4.70 -4.69 2.25
C LEU A 85 -4.52 -5.61 3.44
N ARG A 86 -4.03 -5.08 4.56
CA ARG A 86 -4.05 -5.83 5.82
C ARG A 86 -5.49 -6.01 6.28
N LYS A 87 -5.82 -7.24 6.66
CA LYS A 87 -7.08 -7.50 7.36
C LYS A 87 -7.00 -6.87 8.75
N LEU A 88 -7.64 -5.72 8.91
CA LEU A 88 -7.82 -5.12 10.22
C LEU A 88 -8.81 -5.99 11.01
N LYS A 89 -8.42 -6.38 12.22
CA LYS A 89 -9.39 -6.99 13.15
C LYS A 89 -10.45 -5.93 13.40
N ARG A 90 -11.72 -6.29 13.23
CA ARG A 90 -12.84 -5.45 13.65
C ARG A 90 -12.60 -5.18 15.13
N GLY A 91 -12.38 -3.92 15.51
CA GLY A 91 -12.25 -3.56 16.92
C GLY A 91 -13.42 -4.18 17.65
N GLU A 92 -13.14 -5.05 18.63
CA GLU A 92 -14.16 -5.51 19.55
C GLU A 92 -14.78 -4.23 20.11
N LYS A 93 -16.04 -3.97 19.81
CA LYS A 93 -16.78 -2.98 20.58
C LYS A 93 -16.71 -3.52 22.01
N ALA A 94 -16.01 -2.82 22.90
CA ALA A 94 -16.10 -3.07 24.32
C ALA A 94 -17.59 -3.11 24.67
N ALA A 95 -18.05 -4.31 25.04
CA ALA A 95 -19.41 -4.57 25.47
C ALA A 95 -19.63 -4.03 26.88
#